data_AF-U6L676-F1
#
_entry.id   AF-U6L676-F1
#
_cell.length_a   1.000
_cell.length_b   1.000
_cell.length_c   1.000
_cell.angle_alpha   90.00
_cell.angle_beta   90.00
_cell.angle_gamma   90.00
#
_symmetry.space_group_name_H-M   'P 1'
#
loop_
_entity.id
_entity.type
_entity.pdbx_description
1 polymer ?
#
loop_
_entity_poly.entity_id
_entity_poly.type
_entity_poly.pdbx_seq_one_letter_code
_entity_poly.pdbx_strand_id
1 'polypeptide(L)'
;IPLDENSLFFIVASDGVWEFISSEEAVSIVSSYVTGSPTDGKKMKDAADRLAYEAFRRWIDEEGNVVDDVTVIVVWVASQVGHGCCCAPEVCLDELAVEQQVLQQQQQREGPVAAAAKAKNICFCCWLQPAVKK
;
A
#
# COMPACT_ATOMS: atom_id res chain seq x y z
N ILE A 1 -10.54 -16.18 16.09
CA ILE A 1 -9.91 -14.96 16.63
C ILE A 1 -10.67 -13.79 16.02
N PRO A 2 -11.39 -12.98 16.82
CA PRO A 2 -12.05 -11.79 16.30
C PRO A 2 -10.99 -10.76 15.89
N LEU A 3 -11.11 -10.22 14.67
CA LEU A 3 -10.33 -9.05 14.24
C LEU A 3 -11.00 -7.82 14.84
N ASP A 4 -10.25 -7.03 15.60
CA ASP A 4 -10.70 -5.80 16.26
C ASP A 4 -10.00 -4.56 15.69
N GLU A 5 -10.34 -3.39 16.22
CA GLU A 5 -9.77 -2.11 15.78
C GLU A 5 -8.26 -1.97 16.07
N ASN A 6 -7.72 -2.82 16.95
CA ASN A 6 -6.30 -2.83 17.32
C ASN A 6 -5.49 -3.80 16.44
N SER A 7 -6.15 -4.59 15.60
CA SER A 7 -5.53 -5.56 14.71
C SER A 7 -4.91 -4.84 13.50
N LEU A 8 -3.59 -4.67 13.52
CA LEU A 8 -2.88 -3.95 12.45
C LEU A 8 -2.67 -4.78 11.18
N PHE A 9 -2.27 -6.05 11.36
CA PHE A 9 -1.97 -6.98 10.29
C PHE A 9 -2.09 -8.43 10.77
N PHE A 10 -2.10 -9.38 9.84
CA PHE A 10 -1.84 -10.79 10.14
C PHE A 10 -0.89 -11.39 9.11
N ILE A 11 -0.24 -12.49 9.51
CA ILE A 11 0.73 -13.23 8.71
C ILE A 11 0.13 -14.61 8.44
N VAL A 12 0.17 -15.04 7.18
CA VAL A 12 -0.08 -16.42 6.77
C VAL A 12 1.21 -16.91 6.13
N ALA A 13 1.74 -18.03 6.59
CA ALA A 13 2.96 -18.60 6.03
C ALA A 13 2.94 -20.12 6.08
N SER A 14 3.74 -20.76 5.23
CA SER A 14 4.01 -22.20 5.29
C SER A 14 4.83 -22.56 6.53
N ASP A 15 4.85 -23.84 6.86
CA ASP A 15 5.73 -24.46 7.87
C ASP A 15 7.21 -24.15 7.64
N GLY A 16 7.65 -24.01 6.39
CA GLY A 16 8.99 -23.52 6.05
C GLY A 16 9.39 -22.18 6.72
N VAL A 17 8.43 -21.39 7.23
CA VAL A 17 8.72 -20.21 8.07
C VAL A 17 8.70 -20.54 9.56
N TRP A 18 7.69 -21.29 10.00
CA TRP A 18 7.41 -21.52 11.42
C TRP A 18 8.35 -22.52 12.09
N GLU A 19 9.07 -23.33 11.31
CA GLU A 19 10.06 -24.29 11.83
C GLU A 19 11.15 -23.59 12.65
N PHE A 20 11.63 -22.44 12.16
CA PHE A 20 12.75 -21.73 12.76
C PHE A 20 12.42 -20.33 13.26
N ILE A 21 11.22 -19.80 12.98
CA ILE A 21 10.80 -18.46 13.41
C ILE A 21 9.55 -18.56 14.28
N SER A 22 9.67 -18.06 15.52
CA SER A 22 8.52 -17.95 16.43
C SER A 22 7.50 -16.92 15.94
N SER A 23 6.23 -17.10 16.33
CA SER A 23 5.17 -16.14 15.96
C SER A 23 5.46 -14.74 16.49
N GLU A 24 6.02 -14.61 17.69
CA GLU A 24 6.42 -13.33 18.29
C GLU A 24 7.51 -12.64 17.47
N GLU A 25 8.49 -13.41 17.00
CA GLU A 25 9.57 -12.89 16.17
C GLU A 25 9.09 -12.48 14.79
N ALA A 26 8.25 -13.29 14.15
CA ALA A 26 7.65 -12.96 12.85
C ALA A 26 6.87 -11.63 12.94
N VAL A 27 6.09 -11.45 14.01
CA VAL A 27 5.39 -10.18 14.29
C VAL A 27 6.38 -9.04 14.50
N SER A 28 7.46 -9.25 15.26
CA SER A 28 8.51 -8.24 15.45
C SER A 28 9.12 -7.79 14.13
N ILE A 29 9.47 -8.75 13.25
CA ILE A 29 10.05 -8.46 11.93
C ILE A 29 9.06 -7.66 11.07
N VAL A 30 7.81 -8.11 10.97
CA VAL A 30 6.82 -7.44 10.10
C VAL A 30 6.44 -6.07 10.66
N SER A 31 6.30 -5.93 11.98
CA SER A 31 5.88 -4.68 12.62
C SER A 31 6.84 -3.51 12.36
N SER A 32 8.14 -3.76 12.15
CA SER A 32 9.11 -2.69 11.83
C SER A 32 8.85 -2.02 10.48
N TYR A 33 8.06 -2.65 9.61
CA TYR A 33 7.68 -2.12 8.30
C TYR A 33 6.28 -1.50 8.30
N VAL A 34 5.48 -1.70 9.35
CA VAL A 34 4.12 -1.17 9.48
C VAL A 34 4.21 0.26 10.01
N THR A 35 4.38 1.22 9.11
CA THR A 35 4.48 2.65 9.48
C THR A 35 3.18 3.37 9.18
N GLY A 36 2.17 3.27 10.05
CA GLY A 36 1.03 4.20 10.21
C GLY A 36 0.08 4.47 9.03
N SER A 37 0.51 4.32 7.77
CA SER A 37 -0.28 4.60 6.57
C SER A 37 -0.49 3.31 5.75
N PRO A 38 -1.74 2.86 5.57
CA PRO A 38 -2.09 1.68 4.78
C PRO A 38 -1.78 1.78 3.28
N THR A 39 -1.39 2.95 2.78
CA THR A 39 -1.15 3.20 1.34
C THR A 39 0.20 2.68 0.84
N ASP A 40 1.10 2.29 1.74
CA ASP A 40 2.43 1.81 1.38
C ASP A 40 2.46 0.30 1.06
N GLY A 41 1.76 -0.12 0.00
CA GLY A 41 1.74 -1.52 -0.44
C GLY A 41 3.15 -2.12 -0.68
N LYS A 42 4.11 -1.27 -1.08
CA LYS A 42 5.52 -1.64 -1.20
C LYS A 42 6.12 -2.09 0.14
N LYS A 43 5.79 -1.44 1.26
CA LYS A 43 6.34 -1.80 2.59
C LYS A 43 5.83 -3.15 3.07
N MET A 44 4.59 -3.51 2.75
CA MET A 44 4.05 -4.82 3.10
C MET A 44 4.74 -5.94 2.33
N LYS A 45 5.04 -5.70 1.05
CA LYS A 45 5.88 -6.61 0.28
C LYS A 45 7.29 -6.70 0.87
N ASP A 46 7.92 -5.57 1.18
CA ASP A 46 9.27 -5.55 1.78
C ASP A 46 9.29 -6.31 3.14
N ALA A 47 8.21 -6.24 3.92
CA ALA A 47 8.04 -6.99 5.17
C ALA A 47 7.93 -8.50 4.95
N ALA A 48 7.11 -8.91 3.98
CA ALA A 48 6.95 -10.33 3.61
C ALA A 48 8.26 -10.91 3.04
N ASP A 49 8.91 -10.17 2.15
CA ASP A 49 10.22 -10.53 1.59
C ASP A 49 11.26 -10.69 2.71
N ARG A 50 11.26 -9.78 3.70
CA ARG A 50 12.19 -9.87 4.83
C ARG A 50 11.94 -11.11 5.67
N LEU A 51 10.69 -11.42 6.00
CA LEU A 51 10.36 -12.61 6.77
C LEU A 51 10.74 -13.89 6.02
N ALA A 52 10.47 -13.95 4.72
CA ALA A 52 10.86 -15.08 3.87
C ALA A 52 12.38 -15.25 3.80
N TYR A 53 13.13 -14.15 3.67
CA TYR A 53 14.59 -14.17 3.69
C TYR A 53 15.16 -14.69 5.01
N GLU A 54 14.61 -14.24 6.15
CA GLU A 54 15.04 -14.72 7.47
C GLU A 54 14.79 -16.21 7.65
N ALA A 55 13.64 -16.72 7.17
CA ALA A 55 13.33 -18.14 7.21
C ALA A 55 14.32 -18.94 6.35
N PHE A 56 14.52 -18.52 5.10
CA PHE A 56 15.49 -19.12 4.18
C PHE A 56 16.89 -19.16 4.79
N ARG A 57 17.34 -18.07 5.40
CA ARG A 57 18.67 -18.00 6.04
C ARG A 57 18.80 -19.04 7.16
N ARG A 58 17.78 -19.21 8.01
CA ARG A 58 17.83 -20.20 9.11
C ARG A 58 17.83 -21.63 8.61
N TRP A 59 17.12 -21.94 7.53
CA TRP A 59 17.23 -23.24 6.87
C TRP A 59 18.66 -23.53 6.44
N ILE A 60 19.37 -22.56 5.85
CA ILE A 60 20.77 -22.72 5.46
C ILE A 60 21.68 -22.88 6.69
N ASP A 61 21.42 -22.15 7.77
CA ASP A 61 22.24 -22.20 8.99
C ASP A 61 22.06 -23.52 9.77
N GLU A 62 20.85 -24.10 9.81
CA GLU A 62 20.51 -25.31 10.56
C GLU A 62 20.67 -26.60 9.72
N GLU A 63 20.20 -26.62 8.47
CA GLU A 63 20.17 -27.81 7.61
C GLU A 63 21.12 -27.75 6.41
N GLY A 64 21.83 -26.64 6.23
CA GLY A 64 22.89 -26.51 5.23
C GLY A 64 22.37 -26.33 3.81
N ASN A 65 22.14 -27.44 3.09
CA ASN A 65 21.78 -27.39 1.65
C ASN A 65 20.31 -27.74 1.36
N VAL A 66 19.57 -28.20 2.37
CA VAL A 66 18.17 -28.55 2.24
C VAL A 66 17.35 -27.39 2.78
N VAL A 67 16.38 -26.94 1.98
CA VAL A 67 15.48 -25.84 2.33
C VAL A 67 14.09 -26.24 1.88
N ASP A 68 13.11 -26.10 2.76
CA ASP A 68 11.71 -26.31 2.43
C ASP A 68 11.08 -25.11 1.70
N ASP A 69 9.89 -25.28 1.12
CA ASP A 69 9.20 -24.20 0.40
C ASP A 69 8.77 -23.08 1.36
N VAL A 70 9.42 -21.91 1.25
CA VAL A 70 9.11 -20.72 2.05
C VAL A 70 8.07 -19.85 1.34
N THR A 71 6.85 -19.80 1.89
CA THR A 71 5.77 -18.92 1.41
C THR A 71 5.27 -18.01 2.53
N VAL A 72 5.19 -16.70 2.28
CA VAL A 72 4.71 -15.68 3.23
C VAL A 72 3.67 -14.78 2.55
N ILE A 73 2.57 -14.54 3.25
CA ILE A 73 1.54 -13.54 2.90
C ILE A 73 1.34 -12.67 4.14
N VAL A 74 1.55 -11.36 3.98
CA VAL A 74 1.25 -10.37 5.01
C VAL A 74 0.05 -9.56 4.55
N VAL A 75 -0.98 -9.49 5.40
CA VAL A 75 -2.21 -8.76 5.12
C VAL A 75 -2.36 -7.64 6.13
N TRP A 76 -2.46 -6.41 5.63
CA TRP A 76 -2.76 -5.22 6.43
C TRP A 76 -4.26 -5.18 6.72
N VAL A 77 -4.65 -4.95 7.98
CA VAL A 77 -6.06 -4.94 8.44
C VAL A 77 -6.52 -3.61 9.06
N ALA A 78 -5.65 -2.59 9.20
CA ALA A 78 -6.06 -1.31 9.79
C ALA A 78 -7.38 -0.78 9.20
N SER A 79 -8.37 -0.72 10.08
CA SER A 79 -9.69 -0.19 9.80
C SER A 79 -9.52 1.27 9.39
N GLN A 80 -9.98 1.60 8.18
CA GLN A 80 -10.24 2.97 7.82
C GLN A 80 -11.36 3.45 8.76
N VAL A 81 -11.01 4.15 9.85
CA VAL A 81 -11.99 4.90 10.63
C VAL A 81 -12.51 6.03 9.74
N GLY A 82 -13.44 5.68 8.86
CA GLY A 82 -14.08 6.58 7.94
C GLY A 82 -14.96 7.54 8.70
N HIS A 83 -14.49 8.78 8.88
CA HIS A 83 -15.42 9.90 8.84
C HIS A 83 -15.94 9.98 7.40
N GLY A 84 -17.21 9.64 7.22
CA GLY A 84 -17.87 9.54 5.93
C GLY A 84 -17.65 10.75 5.03
N CYS A 85 -16.87 10.55 3.98
CA CYS A 85 -16.87 11.37 2.78
C CYS A 85 -16.52 10.46 1.59
N CYS A 86 -17.30 10.50 0.52
CA CYS A 86 -17.23 9.57 -0.62
C CYS A 86 -16.00 9.73 -1.52
N CYS A 87 -14.96 10.44 -1.07
CA CYS A 87 -13.73 10.68 -1.81
C CYS A 87 -12.54 10.46 -0.88
N ALA A 88 -11.97 9.25 -0.87
CA ALA A 88 -10.66 9.02 -0.28
C ALA A 88 -9.60 9.76 -1.14
N PRO A 89 -8.77 10.65 -0.56
CA PRO A 89 -7.91 11.56 -1.33
C PRO A 89 -6.57 10.95 -1.78
N GLU A 90 -6.21 9.73 -1.37
CA GLU A 90 -4.84 9.23 -1.54
C GLU A 90 -4.63 8.28 -2.74
N VAL A 91 -5.70 7.84 -3.43
CA VAL A 91 -5.58 6.91 -4.58
C VAL A 91 -5.52 7.63 -5.94
N CYS A 92 -5.80 8.94 -5.99
CA CYS A 92 -5.87 9.67 -7.26
C CYS A 92 -4.57 10.39 -7.69
N LEU A 93 -3.49 10.35 -6.90
CA LEU A 93 -2.34 11.24 -7.11
C LEU A 93 -1.27 10.72 -8.09
N ASP A 94 -1.24 9.42 -8.39
CA ASP A 94 -0.17 8.88 -9.25
C ASP A 94 -0.46 8.97 -10.76
N GLU A 95 -1.74 8.91 -11.18
CA GLU A 95 -2.10 8.99 -12.60
C GLU A 95 -2.07 10.45 -13.12
N LEU A 96 -2.50 11.41 -12.29
CA LEU A 96 -2.51 12.84 -12.62
C LEU A 96 -1.09 13.43 -12.75
N ALA A 97 -0.11 12.93 -11.99
CA ALA A 97 1.26 13.43 -12.04
C ALA A 97 1.96 13.08 -13.37
N VAL A 98 1.70 11.87 -13.90
CA VAL A 98 2.24 11.43 -15.20
C VAL A 98 1.56 12.19 -16.34
N GLU A 99 0.25 12.40 -16.28
CA GLU A 99 -0.47 13.18 -17.31
C GLU A 99 0.00 14.64 -17.36
N GLN A 100 0.25 15.28 -16.21
CA GLN A 100 0.77 16.65 -16.15
C GLN A 100 2.18 16.77 -16.73
N GLN A 101 3.03 15.76 -16.52
CA GLN A 101 4.37 15.72 -17.13
C GLN A 101 4.32 15.52 -18.65
N VAL A 102 3.43 14.65 -19.14
CA VAL A 102 3.25 14.43 -20.58
C VAL A 102 2.69 15.69 -21.27
N LEU A 103 1.74 16.38 -20.64
CA LEU A 103 1.17 17.62 -21.16
C LEU A 103 2.19 18.78 -21.16
N GLN A 104 3.01 18.91 -20.12
CA GLN A 104 4.11 19.89 -20.11
C GLN A 104 5.14 19.63 -21.21
N GLN A 105 5.46 18.36 -21.49
CA GLN A 105 6.37 18.00 -22.59
C GLN A 105 5.76 18.29 -23.98
N GLN A 106 4.44 18.19 -24.13
CA GLN A 106 3.74 18.51 -25.38
C GLN A 106 3.63 20.04 -25.60
N GLN A 107 3.36 20.82 -24.54
CA GLN A 107 3.31 22.29 -24.63
C GLN A 107 4.66 22.95 -24.91
N GLN A 108 5.78 22.30 -24.62
CA GLN A 108 7.10 22.81 -25.00
C GLN A 108 7.46 22.58 -26.47
N ARG A 109 6.70 21.75 -27.20
CA ARG A 109 6.91 21.48 -28.63
C ARG A 109 6.09 22.38 -29.55
N GLU A 110 4.98 22.92 -29.08
CA GLU A 110 4.10 23.77 -29.88
C GLU A 110 4.19 25.21 -29.36
N GLY A 111 4.63 26.13 -30.22
CA GLY A 111 4.74 27.56 -29.90
C GLY A 111 3.40 28.17 -29.42
N PRO A 112 3.43 29.40 -28.88
CA PRO A 112 2.34 29.92 -28.07
C PRO A 112 1.09 30.22 -28.93
N VAL A 113 0.08 29.36 -28.81
CA VAL A 113 -1.30 29.71 -29.17
C VAL A 113 -2.06 29.91 -27.85
N ALA A 114 -2.53 31.14 -27.66
CA ALA A 114 -3.26 31.57 -26.48
C ALA A 114 -4.53 30.73 -26.26
N ALA A 115 -4.65 30.11 -25.07
CA ALA A 115 -5.93 29.64 -24.57
C ALA A 115 -6.02 29.87 -23.05
N ALA A 116 -6.82 30.87 -22.68
CA ALA A 116 -7.22 31.09 -21.30
C ALA A 116 -8.24 30.02 -20.89
N ALA A 117 -7.83 29.06 -20.07
CA ALA A 117 -8.73 28.15 -19.37
C ALA A 117 -8.62 28.38 -17.86
N LYS A 118 -9.63 29.03 -17.29
CA LYS A 118 -9.75 29.21 -15.85
C LYS A 118 -10.36 27.93 -15.27
N ALA A 119 -9.53 26.94 -14.95
CA ALA A 119 -9.97 25.72 -14.28
C ALA A 119 -10.38 26.06 -12.84
N LYS A 120 -11.69 26.02 -12.56
CA LYS A 120 -12.20 25.96 -11.19
C LYS A 120 -11.99 24.51 -10.72
N ASN A 121 -11.09 24.30 -9.77
CA ASN A 121 -10.91 23.02 -9.07
C ASN A 121 -12.17 22.72 -8.24
N ILE A 122 -13.15 22.08 -8.87
CA ILE A 122 -14.31 21.50 -8.20
C ILE A 122 -14.31 20.02 -8.55
N CYS A 123 -14.19 19.18 -7.53
CA CYS A 123 -14.27 17.72 -7.65
C CYS A 123 -15.58 17.31 -8.34
N PHE A 124 -15.52 16.35 -9.26
CA PHE A 124 -16.68 15.83 -10.02
C PHE A 124 -17.83 15.36 -9.09
N CYS A 125 -17.51 14.90 -7.88
CA CYS A 125 -18.50 14.51 -6.87
C CYS A 125 -19.36 15.70 -6.38
N CYS A 126 -18.79 16.91 -6.26
CA CYS A 126 -19.55 18.12 -5.92
C CYS A 126 -20.43 18.63 -7.07
N TRP A 127 -20.14 18.24 -8.31
CA TRP A 127 -20.94 18.64 -9.47
C TRP A 127 -22.24 17.82 -9.61
N LEU A 128 -22.30 16.63 -9.00
CA LEU A 128 -23.43 15.70 -9.08
C LEU A 128 -24.43 15.78 -7.92
N GLN A 129 -24.42 16.85 -7.12
CA GLN A 129 -25.51 17.06 -6.16
C GLN A 129 -26.67 17.80 -6.84
N PRO A 130 -27.94 17.33 -6.72
CA PRO A 130 -29.07 18.09 -7.22
C PRO A 130 -29.09 19.43 -6.50
N ALA A 131 -29.04 20.52 -7.26
CA ALA A 131 -29.06 21.87 -6.72
C ALA A 131 -30.32 22.07 -5.86
N VAL A 132 -30.15 22.08 -4.54
CA VAL A 132 -31.22 22.49 -3.61
C VAL A 132 -31.38 24.00 -3.79
N LYS A 133 -32.37 24.41 -4.56
CA LYS A 133 -32.78 25.82 -4.68
C LYS A 133 -33.40 26.24 -3.34
N LYS A 134 -32.87 27.32 -2.76
CA LYS A 134 -33.54 28.07 -1.68
C LYS A 134 -34.77 28.79 -2.23
#